data_AF-A0A1F5DQA1-F1
#
_entry.id   AF-A0A1F5DQA1-F1
#
_cell.length_a   1.000
_cell.length_b   1.000
_cell.length_c   1.000
_cell.angle_alpha   90.00
_cell.angle_beta   90.00
_cell.angle_gamma   90.00
#
_symmetry.space_group_name_H-M   'P 1'
#
loop_
_entity.id
_entity.type
_entity.pdbx_description
1 polymer ?
#
loop_
_entity_poly.entity_id
_entity_poly.type
_entity_poly.pdbx_seq_one_letter_code
_entity_poly.pdbx_strand_id
1 'polypeptide(L)'
;MTDPSVDDLERVADALRVPRNALLGKLSSNYPHVDSYPEYTKIFAWYLNTKGSGKDLTSDMGPVIVFTNGYSVVSMSQTWTETSQAISRGYESPRYSQISHTARVAYLALDHVFESYEYFVDSFESQAEKLEDQNPPWPRVAYMEAFIIQRESSSLLRQLRHLKRLAEALTDDHTELGINEIEKRLFDLIKERATGAEEMTEITHETMQGLIGMHMDTLSHDMNKTMRLIAALTVIIGCHL
;
A
#
# COMPACT_ATOMS: atom_id res chain seq x y z
N MET A 1 -6.49 18.87 6.13
CA MET A 1 -5.66 19.52 7.16
C MET A 1 -4.43 18.65 7.40
N THR A 2 -3.25 19.25 7.54
CA THR A 2 -1.98 18.52 7.73
C THR A 2 -1.40 18.92 9.08
N ASP A 3 -1.04 17.93 9.89
CA ASP A 3 -0.52 18.08 11.26
C ASP A 3 -1.40 18.95 12.18
N PRO A 4 -2.65 18.52 12.47
CA PRO A 4 -3.57 19.34 13.25
C PRO A 4 -3.22 19.38 14.73
N SER A 5 -3.30 20.57 15.34
CA SER A 5 -3.17 20.73 16.78
C SER A 5 -4.40 20.17 17.51
N VAL A 6 -4.28 19.93 18.83
CA VAL A 6 -5.41 19.49 19.66
C VAL A 6 -6.58 20.48 19.58
N ASP A 7 -6.30 21.78 19.61
CA ASP A 7 -7.30 22.84 19.50
C ASP A 7 -8.02 22.80 18.13
N ASP A 8 -7.29 22.49 17.06
CA ASP A 8 -7.89 22.34 15.72
C ASP A 8 -8.82 21.12 15.68
N LEU A 9 -8.42 20.00 16.29
CA LEU A 9 -9.25 18.81 16.39
C LEU A 9 -10.51 19.05 17.20
N GLU A 10 -10.44 19.82 18.29
CA GLU A 10 -11.63 20.20 19.07
C GLU A 10 -12.60 21.06 18.26
N ARG A 11 -12.10 22.06 17.54
CA ARG A 11 -12.93 22.92 16.67
C ARG A 11 -13.60 22.11 15.56
N VAL A 12 -12.86 21.17 14.96
CA VAL A 12 -13.39 20.28 13.92
C VAL A 12 -14.44 19.33 14.49
N ALA A 13 -14.23 18.79 15.69
CA ALA A 13 -15.20 17.93 16.37
C ALA A 13 -16.53 18.65 16.59
N ASP A 14 -16.47 19.87 17.13
CA ASP A 14 -17.64 20.69 17.40
C ASP A 14 -18.35 21.08 16.09
N ALA A 15 -17.60 21.39 15.01
CA ALA A 15 -18.16 21.73 13.71
C ALA A 15 -18.84 20.54 13.01
N LEU A 16 -18.24 19.35 13.09
CA LEU A 16 -18.80 18.13 12.50
C LEU A 16 -19.86 17.46 13.39
N ARG A 17 -20.04 17.94 14.63
CA ARG A 17 -20.88 17.32 15.67
C ARG A 17 -20.47 15.87 15.96
N VAL A 18 -19.17 15.60 15.91
CA VAL A 18 -18.59 14.27 16.16
C VAL A 18 -18.04 14.25 17.60
N PRO A 19 -18.15 13.12 18.33
CA PRO A 19 -17.57 13.02 19.67
C PRO A 19 -16.07 13.36 19.67
N ARG A 20 -15.63 14.23 20.58
CA ARG A 20 -14.23 14.71 20.65
C ARG A 20 -13.23 13.55 20.79
N ASN A 21 -13.58 12.54 21.57
CA ASN A 21 -12.79 11.32 21.74
C ASN A 21 -12.65 10.50 20.44
N ALA A 22 -13.57 10.63 19.47
CA ALA A 22 -13.44 9.96 18.17
C ALA A 22 -12.36 10.59 17.28
N LEU A 23 -12.15 11.91 17.40
CA LEU A 23 -11.09 12.64 16.69
C LEU A 23 -9.75 12.59 17.43
N LEU A 24 -9.77 12.71 18.76
CA LEU A 24 -8.57 12.67 19.60
C LEU A 24 -8.02 11.25 19.81
N GLY A 25 -8.88 10.22 19.82
CA GLY A 25 -8.53 8.86 20.22
C GLY A 25 -8.15 7.90 19.09
N LYS A 26 -8.04 8.37 17.84
CA LYS A 26 -8.10 7.46 16.68
C LYS A 26 -7.31 7.91 15.45
N LEU A 27 -6.27 8.75 15.64
CA LEU A 27 -5.32 9.08 14.57
C LEU A 27 -4.37 7.92 14.24
N SER A 28 -4.21 6.96 15.17
CA SER A 28 -3.46 5.72 14.97
C SER A 28 -4.42 4.55 14.75
N SER A 29 -4.32 3.91 13.61
CA SER A 29 -4.90 2.58 13.35
C SER A 29 -3.85 1.71 12.69
N ASN A 30 -3.93 0.39 12.87
CA ASN A 30 -2.93 -0.53 12.33
C ASN A 30 -3.19 -0.90 10.87
N TYR A 31 -4.38 -0.64 10.32
CA TYR A 31 -4.75 -0.99 8.96
C TYR A 31 -5.85 -0.07 8.38
N PRO A 32 -5.96 0.03 7.04
CA PRO A 32 -7.07 0.72 6.36
C PRO A 32 -8.43 0.11 6.67
N HIS A 33 -9.41 0.93 7.06
CA HIS A 33 -10.77 0.48 7.38
C HIS A 33 -11.78 1.63 7.32
N VAL A 34 -13.07 1.27 7.37
CA VAL A 34 -14.19 2.18 7.52
C VAL A 34 -14.92 1.82 8.81
N ASP A 35 -15.14 2.81 9.67
CA ASP A 35 -16.01 2.70 10.84
C ASP A 35 -17.24 3.59 10.58
N SER A 36 -18.43 3.00 10.46
CA SER A 36 -19.69 3.74 10.39
C SER A 36 -20.40 3.74 11.75
N TYR A 37 -20.80 4.93 12.17
CA TYR A 37 -21.61 5.20 13.36
C TYR A 37 -22.86 5.99 12.94
N PRO A 38 -23.95 5.96 13.72
CA PRO A 38 -25.20 6.66 13.39
C PRO A 38 -25.02 8.16 13.11
N GLU A 39 -23.99 8.78 13.72
CA GLU A 39 -23.74 10.22 13.60
C GLU A 39 -22.63 10.56 12.60
N TYR A 40 -21.75 9.60 12.27
CA TYR A 40 -20.60 9.84 11.39
C TYR A 40 -19.98 8.56 10.83
N THR A 41 -19.36 8.67 9.67
CA THR A 41 -18.47 7.66 9.11
C THR A 41 -17.03 8.16 9.16
N LYS A 42 -16.12 7.29 9.60
CA LYS A 42 -14.67 7.48 9.60
C LYS A 42 -14.04 6.51 8.61
N ILE A 43 -13.28 7.05 7.67
CA ILE A 43 -12.45 6.29 6.74
C ILE A 43 -11.00 6.53 7.15
N PHE A 44 -10.25 5.45 7.36
CA PHE A 44 -8.82 5.50 7.66
C PHE A 44 -8.06 4.73 6.58
N ALA A 45 -7.00 5.32 6.04
CA ALA A 45 -6.09 4.66 5.12
C ALA A 45 -4.65 5.13 5.32
N TRP A 46 -3.69 4.31 4.90
CA TRP A 46 -2.28 4.67 4.92
C TRP A 46 -1.85 5.16 3.54
N TYR A 47 -1.37 6.39 3.44
CA TYR A 47 -0.68 6.90 2.27
C TYR A 47 0.77 6.44 2.29
N LEU A 48 1.26 5.88 1.18
CA LEU A 48 2.63 5.42 1.09
C LEU A 48 3.51 6.52 0.51
N ASN A 49 4.37 7.10 1.34
CA ASN A 49 5.40 8.04 0.90
C ASN A 49 6.63 7.28 0.43
N THR A 50 7.25 7.77 -0.65
CA THR A 50 8.57 7.32 -1.09
C THR A 50 9.64 7.98 -0.22
N LYS A 51 10.52 7.18 0.39
CA LYS A 51 11.73 7.73 1.05
C LYS A 51 12.81 7.90 -0.02
N GLY A 52 13.31 9.13 -0.22
CA GLY A 52 14.51 9.36 -1.04
C GLY A 52 14.33 9.18 -2.55
N SER A 53 15.46 9.18 -3.27
CA SER A 53 15.51 9.23 -4.74
C SER A 53 15.16 7.88 -5.39
N GLY A 54 13.88 7.55 -5.53
CA GLY A 54 13.31 6.57 -6.48
C GLY A 54 13.82 5.11 -6.45
N LYS A 55 14.82 4.78 -5.63
CA LYS A 55 15.43 3.45 -5.50
C LYS A 55 15.17 2.80 -4.15
N ASP A 56 14.84 3.58 -3.12
CA ASP A 56 14.51 3.04 -1.81
C ASP A 56 13.02 2.67 -1.79
N LEU A 57 12.77 1.36 -1.87
CA LEU A 57 11.45 0.75 -1.80
C LEU A 57 10.82 0.79 -0.40
N THR A 58 11.46 1.44 0.56
CA THR A 58 10.92 1.57 1.91
C THR A 58 9.85 2.64 1.93
N SER A 59 8.62 2.26 2.27
CA SER A 59 7.51 3.20 2.44
C SER A 59 7.58 3.87 3.82
N ASP A 60 7.38 5.19 3.85
CA ASP A 60 6.89 5.85 5.06
C ASP A 60 5.37 5.91 5.00
N MET A 61 4.68 5.62 6.11
CA MET A 61 3.21 5.59 6.11
C MET A 61 2.66 6.87 6.73
N GLY A 62 1.92 7.64 5.94
CA GLY A 62 1.18 8.80 6.41
C GLY A 62 -0.29 8.46 6.66
N PRO A 63 -0.85 8.67 7.86
CA PRO A 63 -2.25 8.34 8.12
C PRO A 63 -3.15 9.36 7.43
N VAL A 64 -3.99 8.91 6.51
CA VAL A 64 -5.04 9.73 5.89
C VAL A 64 -6.37 9.33 6.51
N ILE A 65 -7.08 10.31 7.04
CA ILE A 65 -8.37 10.11 7.68
C ILE A 65 -9.40 11.02 7.05
N VAL A 66 -10.54 10.47 6.69
CA VAL A 66 -11.70 11.20 6.20
C VAL A 66 -12.85 10.96 7.17
N PHE A 67 -13.36 12.04 7.76
CA PHE A 67 -14.57 12.03 8.57
C PHE A 67 -15.71 12.67 7.79
N THR A 68 -16.88 12.06 7.84
CA THR A 68 -18.10 12.65 7.30
C THR A 68 -19.32 12.35 8.16
N ASN A 69 -20.25 13.29 8.23
CA ASN A 69 -21.58 13.10 8.82
C ASN A 69 -22.70 13.13 7.75
N GLY A 70 -22.35 12.89 6.48
CA GLY A 70 -23.23 12.99 5.32
C GLY A 70 -23.36 14.41 4.75
N TYR A 71 -23.27 15.44 5.59
CA TYR A 71 -23.41 16.85 5.18
C TYR A 71 -22.09 17.59 5.05
N SER A 72 -21.10 17.21 5.85
CA SER A 72 -19.79 17.85 5.93
C SER A 72 -18.72 16.77 5.97
N VAL A 73 -17.60 17.06 5.32
CA VAL A 73 -16.48 16.13 5.19
C VAL A 73 -15.18 16.84 5.53
N VAL A 74 -14.33 16.17 6.31
CA VAL A 74 -13.00 16.67 6.67
C VAL A 74 -11.99 15.58 6.41
N SER A 75 -10.95 15.92 5.65
CA SER A 75 -9.76 15.09 5.51
C SER A 75 -8.62 15.65 6.35
N MET A 76 -7.93 14.77 7.09
CA MET A 76 -6.77 15.11 7.91
C MET A 76 -5.67 14.06 7.82
N SER A 77 -4.43 14.51 8.01
CA SER A 77 -3.26 13.65 8.17
C SER A 77 -2.33 14.21 9.23
N GLN A 78 -1.68 13.33 10.01
CA GLN A 78 -0.67 13.73 10.99
C GLN A 78 0.68 14.04 10.33
N THR A 79 1.01 13.35 9.25
CA THR A 79 2.23 13.62 8.48
C THR A 79 1.89 14.39 7.22
N TRP A 80 2.90 15.01 6.61
CA TRP A 80 2.71 15.52 5.27
C TRP A 80 2.34 14.39 4.29
N THR A 81 1.30 14.63 3.50
CA THR A 81 0.77 13.74 2.47
C THR A 81 0.30 14.61 1.32
N GLU A 82 0.50 14.20 0.07
CA GLU A 82 0.03 14.94 -1.10
C GLU A 82 -1.50 14.90 -1.26
N THR A 83 -2.20 14.08 -0.46
CA THR A 83 -3.65 13.90 -0.49
C THR A 83 -4.43 15.21 -0.35
N SER A 84 -3.99 16.16 0.49
CA SER A 84 -4.68 17.45 0.63
C SER A 84 -4.60 18.30 -0.65
N GLN A 85 -3.48 18.24 -1.36
CA GLN A 85 -3.29 18.92 -2.65
C GLN A 85 -4.08 18.21 -3.75
N ALA A 86 -4.07 16.87 -3.76
CA ALA A 86 -4.84 16.07 -4.69
C ALA A 86 -6.34 16.34 -4.57
N ILE A 87 -6.88 16.36 -3.34
CA ILE A 87 -8.27 16.76 -3.08
C ILE A 87 -8.53 18.16 -3.61
N SER A 88 -7.68 19.14 -3.27
CA SER A 88 -7.91 20.54 -3.67
C SER A 88 -7.93 20.71 -5.20
N ARG A 89 -6.99 20.08 -5.92
CA ARG A 89 -6.93 20.11 -7.39
C ARG A 89 -8.11 19.40 -8.03
N GLY A 90 -8.49 18.23 -7.51
CA GLY A 90 -9.58 17.43 -8.04
C GLY A 90 -10.97 17.99 -7.71
N TYR A 91 -11.10 18.73 -6.61
CA TYR A 91 -12.39 19.20 -6.11
C TYR A 91 -13.07 20.20 -7.05
N GLU A 92 -12.28 21.06 -7.68
CA GLU A 92 -12.74 22.04 -8.68
C GLU A 92 -12.94 21.44 -10.07
N SER A 93 -12.56 20.17 -10.28
CA SER A 93 -12.68 19.52 -11.57
C SER A 93 -14.16 19.37 -11.99
N PRO A 94 -14.54 19.81 -13.21
CA PRO A 94 -15.89 19.62 -13.74
C PRO A 94 -16.33 18.16 -13.78
N ARG A 95 -15.38 17.21 -13.89
CA ARG A 95 -15.62 15.76 -13.94
C ARG A 95 -16.38 15.25 -12.72
N TYR A 96 -16.13 15.84 -11.55
CA TYR A 96 -16.74 15.43 -10.29
C TYR A 96 -17.81 16.41 -9.80
N SER A 97 -18.19 17.41 -10.62
CA SER A 97 -19.15 18.45 -10.22
C SER A 97 -20.54 17.90 -9.86
N GLN A 98 -20.91 16.76 -10.43
CA GLN A 98 -22.23 16.11 -10.27
C GLN A 98 -22.35 15.21 -9.03
N ILE A 99 -21.23 14.94 -8.34
CA ILE A 99 -21.24 14.16 -7.10
C ILE A 99 -21.23 15.07 -5.88
N SER A 100 -21.81 14.58 -4.79
CA SER A 100 -21.86 15.21 -3.48
C SER A 100 -20.48 15.55 -2.96
N HIS A 101 -20.39 16.59 -2.13
CA HIS A 101 -19.14 17.03 -1.53
C HIS A 101 -18.48 15.91 -0.72
N THR A 102 -19.28 15.15 0.01
CA THR A 102 -18.85 13.98 0.79
C THR A 102 -18.22 12.92 -0.10
N ALA A 103 -18.93 12.45 -1.14
CA ALA A 103 -18.41 11.46 -2.06
C ALA A 103 -17.14 11.96 -2.75
N ARG A 104 -17.12 13.23 -3.17
CA ARG A 104 -15.99 13.83 -3.89
C ARG A 104 -14.72 13.84 -3.05
N VAL A 105 -14.78 14.32 -1.81
CA VAL A 105 -13.59 14.39 -0.95
C VAL A 105 -13.13 12.99 -0.55
N ALA A 106 -14.05 12.09 -0.20
CA ALA A 106 -13.70 10.71 0.13
C ALA A 106 -13.07 9.98 -1.07
N TYR A 107 -13.68 10.08 -2.25
CA TYR A 107 -13.16 9.50 -3.48
C TYR A 107 -11.78 10.07 -3.81
N LEU A 108 -11.61 11.40 -3.90
CA LEU A 108 -10.32 12.01 -4.26
C LEU A 108 -9.22 11.67 -3.25
N ALA A 109 -9.56 11.59 -1.96
CA ALA A 109 -8.60 11.19 -0.93
C ALA A 109 -8.15 9.75 -1.15
N LEU A 110 -9.10 8.84 -1.36
CA LEU A 110 -8.80 7.41 -1.55
C LEU A 110 -8.15 7.14 -2.89
N ASP A 111 -8.61 7.73 -3.98
CA ASP A 111 -8.03 7.64 -5.31
C ASP A 111 -6.54 7.94 -5.26
N HIS A 112 -6.17 9.04 -4.59
CA HIS A 112 -4.77 9.41 -4.43
C HIS A 112 -3.98 8.51 -3.46
N VAL A 113 -4.64 7.97 -2.42
CA VAL A 113 -4.03 6.92 -1.59
C VAL A 113 -3.75 5.70 -2.46
N PHE A 114 -4.70 5.26 -3.29
CA PHE A 114 -4.56 4.11 -4.17
C PHE A 114 -3.46 4.28 -5.23
N GLU A 115 -3.36 5.46 -5.85
CA GLU A 115 -2.26 5.80 -6.75
C GLU A 115 -0.89 5.58 -6.08
N SER A 116 -0.77 5.89 -4.78
CA SER A 116 0.48 5.62 -4.05
C SER A 116 0.77 4.12 -3.94
N TYR A 117 -0.24 3.26 -3.77
CA TYR A 117 -0.02 1.80 -3.75
C TYR A 117 0.38 1.29 -5.12
N GLU A 118 -0.35 1.67 -6.17
CA GLU A 118 -0.07 1.26 -7.55
C GLU A 118 1.37 1.63 -7.96
N TYR A 119 1.85 2.82 -7.58
CA TYR A 119 3.24 3.20 -7.80
C TYR A 119 4.24 2.20 -7.19
N PHE A 120 3.99 1.68 -5.98
CA PHE A 120 4.86 0.66 -5.38
C PHE A 120 4.71 -0.69 -6.06
N VAL A 121 3.50 -1.08 -6.49
CA VAL A 121 3.27 -2.30 -7.28
C VAL A 121 4.09 -2.27 -8.56
N ASP A 122 3.95 -1.21 -9.37
CA ASP A 122 4.68 -1.04 -10.62
C ASP A 122 6.21 -1.03 -10.40
N SER A 123 6.66 -0.42 -9.30
CA SER A 123 8.07 -0.40 -8.94
C SER A 123 8.62 -1.77 -8.57
N PHE A 124 7.83 -2.59 -7.85
CA PHE A 124 8.22 -3.96 -7.53
C PHE A 124 8.21 -4.85 -8.76
N GLU A 125 7.19 -4.75 -9.61
CA GLU A 125 7.10 -5.48 -10.87
C GLU A 125 8.32 -5.18 -11.76
N SER A 126 8.62 -3.90 -12.01
CA SER A 126 9.77 -3.50 -12.83
C SER A 126 11.11 -3.97 -12.26
N GLN A 127 11.25 -4.11 -10.94
CA GLN A 127 12.47 -4.63 -10.33
C GLN A 127 12.53 -6.16 -10.36
N ALA A 128 11.39 -6.82 -10.23
CA ALA A 128 11.27 -8.27 -10.38
C ALA A 128 11.68 -8.70 -11.79
N GLU A 129 11.16 -8.04 -12.83
CA GLU A 129 11.53 -8.28 -14.24
C GLU A 129 13.05 -8.15 -14.45
N LYS A 130 13.67 -7.08 -13.91
CA LYS A 130 15.13 -6.88 -14.01
C LYS A 130 15.96 -7.96 -13.35
N LEU A 131 15.47 -8.56 -12.26
CA LEU A 131 16.14 -9.65 -11.56
C LEU A 131 15.93 -10.97 -12.28
N GLU A 132 14.73 -11.20 -12.81
CA GLU A 132 14.40 -12.34 -13.64
C GLU A 132 15.31 -12.40 -14.88
N ASP A 133 15.48 -11.27 -15.59
CA ASP A 133 16.37 -11.14 -16.74
C ASP A 133 17.84 -11.50 -16.43
N GLN A 134 18.29 -11.24 -15.20
CA GLN A 134 19.67 -11.54 -14.80
C GLN A 134 19.93 -13.02 -14.63
N ASN A 135 18.89 -13.82 -14.35
CA ASN A 135 18.86 -15.26 -14.08
C ASN A 135 19.90 -15.76 -13.03
N PRO A 136 19.49 -16.49 -11.98
CA PRO A 136 20.45 -17.02 -11.02
C PRO A 136 21.55 -17.92 -11.64
N PRO A 137 22.76 -17.97 -11.06
CA PRO A 137 23.12 -17.47 -9.74
C PRO A 137 23.53 -15.98 -9.77
N TRP A 138 22.87 -15.18 -8.94
CA TRP A 138 23.14 -13.76 -8.83
C TRP A 138 24.36 -13.41 -7.98
N PRO A 139 24.99 -12.25 -8.23
CA PRO A 139 25.88 -11.64 -7.25
C PRO A 139 25.12 -11.28 -5.97
N ARG A 140 25.83 -11.16 -4.85
CA ARG A 140 25.27 -10.87 -3.52
C ARG A 140 24.31 -9.67 -3.50
N VAL A 141 24.60 -8.64 -4.28
CA VAL A 141 23.78 -7.42 -4.35
C VAL A 141 22.39 -7.72 -4.92
N ALA A 142 22.32 -8.34 -6.10
CA ALA A 142 21.05 -8.70 -6.73
C ALA A 142 20.26 -9.73 -5.90
N TYR A 143 20.94 -10.65 -5.23
CA TYR A 143 20.29 -11.56 -4.27
C TYR A 143 19.68 -10.82 -3.07
N MET A 144 20.38 -9.82 -2.51
CA MET A 144 19.84 -8.98 -1.44
C MET A 144 18.65 -8.14 -1.92
N GLU A 145 18.70 -7.60 -3.13
CA GLU A 145 17.60 -6.87 -3.76
C GLU A 145 16.35 -7.77 -3.90
N ALA A 146 16.51 -9.00 -4.39
CA ALA A 146 15.41 -9.98 -4.48
C ALA A 146 14.75 -10.24 -3.11
N PHE A 147 15.55 -10.37 -2.05
CA PHE A 147 15.04 -10.54 -0.68
C PHE A 147 14.28 -9.32 -0.18
N ILE A 148 14.76 -8.11 -0.48
CA ILE A 148 14.08 -6.86 -0.10
C ILE A 148 12.74 -6.80 -0.82
N ILE A 149 12.72 -7.01 -2.14
CA ILE A 149 11.48 -6.98 -2.94
C ILE A 149 10.49 -8.02 -2.43
N GLN A 150 10.93 -9.26 -2.18
CA GLN A 150 10.09 -10.31 -1.60
C GLN A 150 9.47 -9.90 -0.26
N ARG A 151 10.26 -9.30 0.63
CA ARG A 151 9.79 -8.87 1.96
C ARG A 151 8.80 -7.70 1.85
N GLU A 152 9.16 -6.69 1.06
CA GLU A 152 8.33 -5.49 0.92
C GLU A 152 7.03 -5.79 0.15
N SER A 153 7.07 -6.66 -0.87
CA SER A 153 5.86 -7.11 -1.59
C SER A 153 4.91 -7.89 -0.67
N SER A 154 5.43 -8.73 0.22
CA SER A 154 4.62 -9.39 1.25
C SER A 154 3.93 -8.40 2.19
N SER A 155 4.65 -7.34 2.58
CA SER A 155 4.10 -6.26 3.40
C SER A 155 3.02 -5.48 2.65
N LEU A 156 3.27 -5.12 1.39
CA LEU A 156 2.34 -4.40 0.53
C LEU A 156 1.06 -5.23 0.28
N LEU A 157 1.20 -6.53 0.01
CA LEU A 157 0.07 -7.45 -0.21
C LEU A 157 -0.90 -7.45 0.97
N ARG A 158 -0.37 -7.45 2.21
CA ARG A 158 -1.21 -7.34 3.41
C ARG A 158 -1.97 -6.01 3.43
N GLN A 159 -1.32 -4.89 3.08
CA GLN A 159 -1.98 -3.59 3.08
C GLN A 159 -3.03 -3.48 1.97
N LEU A 160 -2.74 -3.97 0.76
CA LEU A 160 -3.68 -4.02 -0.36
C LEU A 160 -4.93 -4.82 -0.02
N ARG A 161 -4.80 -5.95 0.68
CA ARG A 161 -5.94 -6.73 1.18
C ARG A 161 -6.84 -5.91 2.12
N HIS A 162 -6.24 -5.12 3.01
CA HIS A 162 -7.02 -4.24 3.88
C HIS A 162 -7.67 -3.09 3.11
N LEU A 163 -6.95 -2.53 2.14
CA LEU A 163 -7.42 -1.44 1.31
C LEU A 163 -8.57 -1.87 0.39
N LYS A 164 -8.51 -3.09 -0.14
CA LYS A 164 -9.60 -3.75 -0.87
C LYS A 164 -10.84 -3.93 0.00
N ARG A 165 -10.68 -4.43 1.23
CA ARG A 165 -11.80 -4.54 2.19
C ARG A 165 -12.39 -3.18 2.54
N LEU A 166 -11.56 -2.14 2.65
CA LEU A 166 -12.03 -0.77 2.82
C LEU A 166 -12.88 -0.35 1.60
N ALA A 167 -12.42 -0.58 0.38
CA ALA A 167 -13.18 -0.24 -0.83
C ALA A 167 -14.50 -1.02 -0.91
N GLU A 168 -14.48 -2.31 -0.58
CA GLU A 168 -15.68 -3.16 -0.46
C GLU A 168 -16.68 -2.59 0.55
N ALA A 169 -16.21 -2.18 1.73
CA ALA A 169 -17.06 -1.58 2.74
C ALA A 169 -17.72 -0.28 2.25
N LEU A 170 -17.01 0.55 1.48
CA LEU A 170 -17.57 1.80 0.94
C LEU A 170 -18.65 1.55 -0.13
N THR A 171 -18.61 0.39 -0.79
CA THR A 171 -19.63 -0.02 -1.78
C THR A 171 -20.82 -0.74 -1.15
N ASP A 172 -20.69 -1.19 0.10
CA ASP A 172 -21.73 -1.94 0.81
C ASP A 172 -22.88 -1.03 1.30
N ASP A 173 -24.10 -1.57 1.36
CA ASP A 173 -25.31 -0.84 1.74
C ASP A 173 -25.37 -0.48 3.23
N HIS A 174 -24.49 -1.09 4.03
CA HIS A 174 -24.41 -0.86 5.47
C HIS A 174 -23.64 0.40 5.88
N THR A 175 -23.00 1.08 4.91
CA THR A 175 -22.15 2.23 5.20
C THR A 175 -22.94 3.53 5.08
N GLU A 176 -23.09 4.25 6.19
CA GLU A 176 -23.83 5.52 6.28
C GLU A 176 -23.02 6.71 5.73
N LEU A 177 -22.57 6.62 4.47
CA LEU A 177 -21.88 7.72 3.79
C LEU A 177 -22.84 8.76 3.20
N GLY A 178 -24.13 8.44 3.10
CA GLY A 178 -25.12 9.28 2.45
C GLY A 178 -24.88 9.43 0.94
N ILE A 179 -24.21 8.45 0.32
CA ILE A 179 -23.88 8.44 -1.11
C ILE A 179 -24.92 7.67 -1.91
N ASN A 180 -25.16 8.10 -3.14
CA ASN A 180 -26.10 7.47 -4.07
C ASN A 180 -25.44 6.35 -4.88
N GLU A 181 -26.25 5.58 -5.61
CA GLU A 181 -25.78 4.45 -6.44
C GLU A 181 -24.80 4.86 -7.55
N ILE A 182 -24.89 6.09 -8.07
CA ILE A 182 -23.95 6.58 -9.09
C ILE A 182 -22.58 6.85 -8.47
N GLU A 183 -22.56 7.36 -7.24
CA GLU A 183 -21.34 7.61 -6.46
C GLU A 183 -20.69 6.32 -5.98
N LYS A 184 -21.48 5.30 -5.59
CA LYS A 184 -20.96 3.96 -5.26
C LYS A 184 -20.10 3.37 -6.36
N ARG A 185 -20.48 3.57 -7.63
CA ARG A 185 -19.68 3.11 -8.80
C ARG A 185 -18.27 3.70 -8.86
N LEU A 186 -18.04 4.87 -8.25
CA LEU A 186 -16.68 5.43 -8.16
C LEU A 186 -15.82 4.62 -7.18
N PHE A 187 -16.42 4.12 -6.10
CA PHE A 187 -15.75 3.25 -5.15
C PHE A 187 -15.60 1.82 -5.68
N ASP A 188 -16.50 1.36 -6.56
CA ASP A 188 -16.32 0.10 -7.31
C ASP A 188 -15.05 0.14 -8.17
N LEU A 189 -14.78 1.26 -8.87
CA LEU A 189 -13.54 1.42 -9.63
C LEU A 189 -12.30 1.29 -8.73
N ILE A 190 -12.37 1.88 -7.54
CA ILE A 190 -11.30 1.77 -6.55
C ILE A 190 -11.12 0.31 -6.09
N LYS A 191 -12.21 -0.42 -5.86
CA LYS A 191 -12.18 -1.84 -5.51
C LYS A 191 -11.58 -2.72 -6.62
N GLU A 192 -11.94 -2.45 -7.88
CA GLU A 192 -11.37 -3.16 -9.04
C GLU A 192 -9.86 -2.93 -9.13
N ARG A 193 -9.42 -1.68 -9.00
CA ARG A 193 -7.99 -1.33 -8.95
C ARG A 193 -7.27 -2.00 -7.79
N ALA A 194 -7.88 -2.02 -6.59
CA ALA A 194 -7.35 -2.73 -5.43
C ALA A 194 -7.11 -4.20 -5.71
N THR A 195 -8.04 -4.83 -6.42
CA THR A 195 -7.97 -6.25 -6.77
C THR A 195 -6.85 -6.50 -7.77
N GLY A 196 -6.75 -5.70 -8.84
CA GLY A 196 -5.65 -5.82 -9.80
C GLY A 196 -4.27 -5.59 -9.17
N ALA A 197 -4.15 -4.57 -8.30
CA ALA A 197 -2.91 -4.30 -7.58
C ALA A 197 -2.54 -5.45 -6.61
N GLU A 198 -3.53 -6.04 -5.92
CA GLU A 198 -3.33 -7.21 -5.06
C GLU A 198 -2.78 -8.38 -5.87
N GLU A 199 -3.44 -8.74 -6.98
CA GLU A 199 -3.06 -9.84 -7.86
C GLU A 199 -1.64 -9.64 -8.41
N MET A 200 -1.31 -8.44 -8.90
CA MET A 200 0.02 -8.14 -9.43
C MET A 200 1.12 -8.24 -8.36
N THR A 201 0.82 -7.78 -7.14
CA THR A 201 1.75 -7.89 -6.01
C THR A 201 1.97 -9.34 -5.61
N GLU A 202 0.92 -10.17 -5.64
CA GLU A 202 1.00 -11.60 -5.36
C GLU A 202 1.88 -12.32 -6.38
N ILE A 203 1.65 -12.07 -7.68
CA ILE A 203 2.49 -12.59 -8.77
C ILE A 203 3.96 -12.19 -8.55
N THR A 204 4.21 -10.91 -8.29
CA THR A 204 5.57 -10.41 -8.05
C THR A 204 6.24 -11.10 -6.84
N HIS A 205 5.47 -11.32 -5.76
CA HIS A 205 5.96 -12.02 -4.57
C HIS A 205 6.32 -13.48 -4.86
N GLU A 206 5.48 -14.19 -5.62
CA GLU A 206 5.71 -15.58 -6.03
C GLU A 206 6.91 -15.71 -6.97
N THR A 207 7.06 -14.80 -7.94
CA THR A 207 8.23 -14.75 -8.83
C THR A 207 9.52 -14.60 -8.03
N MET A 208 9.57 -13.67 -7.06
CA MET A 208 10.75 -13.51 -6.20
C MET A 208 11.03 -14.75 -5.36
N GLN A 209 10.00 -15.40 -4.79
CA GLN A 209 10.16 -16.67 -4.08
C GLN A 209 10.80 -17.74 -4.97
N GLY A 210 10.32 -17.89 -6.21
CA GLY A 210 10.83 -18.85 -7.18
C GLY A 210 12.30 -18.59 -7.54
N LEU A 211 12.65 -17.35 -7.88
CA LEU A 211 14.02 -17.01 -8.27
C LEU A 211 15.02 -17.14 -7.11
N ILE A 212 14.61 -16.79 -5.88
CA ILE A 212 15.43 -17.04 -4.67
C ILE A 212 15.68 -18.54 -4.48
N GLY A 213 14.65 -19.37 -4.68
CA GLY A 213 14.78 -20.83 -4.65
C GLY A 213 15.78 -21.33 -5.69
N MET A 214 15.65 -20.88 -6.93
CA MET A 214 16.56 -21.25 -8.02
C MET A 214 18.02 -20.83 -7.74
N HIS A 215 18.23 -19.66 -7.13
CA HIS A 215 19.57 -19.23 -6.69
C HIS A 215 20.17 -20.21 -5.67
N MET A 216 19.40 -20.63 -4.68
CA MET A 216 19.85 -21.57 -3.64
C MET A 216 20.16 -22.96 -4.21
N ASP A 217 19.32 -23.46 -5.12
CA ASP A 217 19.53 -24.75 -5.76
C ASP A 217 20.81 -24.74 -6.62
N THR A 218 21.05 -23.65 -7.34
CA THR A 218 22.24 -23.48 -8.17
C THR A 218 23.52 -23.44 -7.32
N LEU A 219 23.52 -22.65 -6.24
CA LEU A 219 24.65 -22.61 -5.31
C LEU A 219 24.91 -23.98 -4.66
N SER A 220 23.86 -24.70 -4.27
CA SER A 220 23.96 -26.03 -3.68
C SER A 220 24.57 -27.03 -4.67
N HIS A 221 24.18 -26.97 -5.94
CA HIS A 221 24.74 -27.81 -7.00
C HIS A 221 26.23 -27.53 -7.22
N ASP A 222 26.63 -26.26 -7.28
CA ASP A 222 28.02 -25.88 -7.50
C ASP A 222 28.91 -26.18 -6.28
N MET A 223 28.38 -26.05 -5.07
CA MET A 223 29.05 -26.50 -3.85
C MET A 223 29.26 -28.02 -3.86
N ASN A 224 28.25 -28.79 -4.27
CA ASN A 224 28.36 -30.25 -4.40
C ASN A 224 29.37 -30.68 -5.47
N LYS A 225 29.53 -29.93 -6.57
CA LYS A 225 30.59 -30.20 -7.56
C LYS A 225 31.97 -29.88 -6.98
N THR A 226 32.11 -28.73 -6.33
CA THR A 226 33.36 -28.28 -5.70
C THR A 226 33.82 -29.28 -4.64
N MET A 227 32.92 -29.76 -3.80
CA MET A 227 33.22 -30.76 -2.77
C MET A 227 33.69 -32.08 -3.38
N ARG A 228 33.04 -32.54 -4.47
CA ARG A 228 33.47 -33.75 -5.20
C ARG A 228 34.87 -33.59 -5.82
N LEU A 229 35.18 -32.42 -6.36
CA LEU A 229 36.51 -32.11 -6.90
C LEU A 229 37.58 -32.10 -5.79
N ILE A 230 37.31 -31.45 -4.66
CA ILE A 230 38.22 -31.44 -3.51
C ILE A 230 38.43 -32.87 -2.99
N ALA A 231 37.37 -33.66 -2.86
CA ALA A 231 37.49 -35.05 -2.43
C ALA A 231 38.35 -35.88 -3.40
N ALA A 232 38.13 -35.74 -4.71
CA ALA A 232 38.94 -36.43 -5.72
C ALA A 232 40.41 -36.02 -5.66
N LEU A 233 40.71 -34.71 -5.55
CA LEU A 233 42.08 -34.21 -5.40
C LEU A 233 42.74 -34.73 -4.11
N THR A 234 41.99 -34.74 -3.01
CA THR A 234 42.48 -35.23 -1.71
C THR A 234 42.83 -36.72 -1.78
N VAL A 235 42.02 -37.53 -2.47
CA VAL A 235 42.32 -38.95 -2.69
C VAL A 235 43.57 -39.12 -3.55
N ILE A 236 43.71 -38.37 -4.65
CA ILE A 236 44.87 -38.47 -5.55
C ILE A 236 46.16 -38.08 -4.82
N ILE A 237 46.16 -36.96 -4.11
CA ILE A 237 47.33 -36.46 -3.37
C ILE A 237 47.64 -37.40 -2.18
N GLY A 238 46.61 -37.84 -1.46
CA GLY A 238 46.76 -38.75 -0.32
C GLY A 238 47.25 -40.15 -0.68
N CYS A 239 47.07 -40.61 -1.93
CA CYS A 239 47.65 -41.86 -2.43
C CYS A 239 49.11 -41.73 -2.91
N HIS A 240 49.65 -40.50 -3.02
CA HIS A 240 51.03 -40.24 -3.43
C HIS A 240 51.97 -39.87 -2.27
N LEU A 241 51.46 -39.83 -1.05
CA LEU A 241 52.20 -39.71 0.21
C LEU A 241 52.27 -41.07 0.91
#